data_AF-D2Q2K6-F1
#
_entry.id   AF-D2Q2K6-F1
#
_cell.length_a   1.000
_cell.length_b   1.000
_cell.length_c   1.000
_cell.angle_alpha   90.00
_cell.angle_beta   90.00
_cell.angle_gamma   90.00
#
_symmetry.space_group_name_H-M   'P 1'
#
loop_
_entity.id
_entity.type
_entity.pdbx_description
1 polymer ?
#
loop_
_entity_poly.entity_id
_entity_poly.type
_entity_poly.pdbx_seq_one_letter_code
_entity_poly.pdbx_strand_id
1 'polypeptide(L)'
;MCGRLASVSIEPFRLAIPSIPGFGLSGPTREPGWEVHRMAKAFGELMDRLGDHRYGVQGGDWGAAISRELGRVRPEQVVGVHLNLLPGGGATSEPTEQELAALDPAERDRTIASWQQEKQGYADLQSTRPRTLAYALVDSPVGQLAWIAEKWHEWADPAQPIARDHLLTTVMLYWLTGTAGSAGRAYYEEFSEFGFPAGLLLHP
;
A
#
# COMPACT_ATOMS: atom_id res chain seq x y z
N MET A 1 -5.39 -33.70 -38.72
CA MET A 1 -4.52 -33.68 -37.53
C MET A 1 -5.03 -32.58 -36.60
N CYS A 2 -5.83 -32.95 -35.59
CA CYS A 2 -6.34 -32.00 -34.60
C CYS A 2 -5.29 -31.91 -33.47
N GLY A 3 -4.57 -30.79 -33.39
CA GLY A 3 -3.59 -30.56 -32.34
C GLY A 3 -4.29 -30.42 -30.99
N ARG A 4 -3.97 -31.32 -30.05
CA ARG A 4 -4.32 -31.14 -28.65
C ARG A 4 -3.64 -29.84 -28.18
N LEU A 5 -4.43 -28.86 -27.77
CA LEU A 5 -3.95 -27.78 -26.92
C LEU A 5 -3.33 -28.45 -25.69
N ALA A 6 -2.02 -28.32 -25.54
CA ALA A 6 -1.33 -28.73 -24.33
C ALA A 6 -2.02 -27.99 -23.17
N SER A 7 -2.51 -28.75 -22.19
CA SER A 7 -2.96 -28.18 -20.93
C SER A 7 -1.82 -27.34 -20.36
N VAL A 8 -2.01 -26.03 -20.24
CA VAL A 8 -1.09 -25.17 -19.50
C VAL A 8 -1.12 -25.69 -18.07
N SER A 9 -0.08 -26.44 -17.69
CA SER A 9 0.13 -26.85 -16.31
C SER A 9 0.54 -25.60 -15.55
N ILE A 10 -0.39 -25.03 -14.79
CA ILE A 10 -0.09 -23.94 -13.88
C ILE A 10 0.73 -24.57 -12.75
N GLU A 11 2.02 -24.25 -12.66
CA GLU A 11 2.79 -24.65 -11.49
C GLU A 11 2.22 -23.95 -10.23
N PRO A 12 1.98 -24.68 -9.13
CA PRO A 12 1.46 -24.07 -7.92
C PRO A 12 2.48 -23.11 -7.30
N PHE A 13 2.05 -21.91 -6.93
CA PHE A 13 2.89 -20.94 -6.24
C PHE A 13 3.04 -21.30 -4.75
N ARG A 14 4.27 -21.21 -4.24
CA ARG A 14 4.53 -21.07 -2.80
C ARG A 14 4.39 -19.60 -2.44
N LEU A 15 3.56 -19.29 -1.44
CA LEU A 15 3.25 -17.92 -1.04
C LEU A 15 3.78 -17.63 0.36
N ALA A 16 4.51 -16.52 0.49
CA ALA A 16 4.82 -15.89 1.76
C ALA A 16 4.02 -14.58 1.83
N ILE A 17 3.15 -14.43 2.83
CA ILE A 17 2.24 -13.29 2.97
C ILE A 17 2.49 -12.63 4.34
N PRO A 18 3.57 -11.85 4.50
CA PRO A 18 3.92 -11.25 5.78
C PRO A 18 2.99 -10.09 6.13
N SER A 19 2.69 -9.93 7.42
CA SER A 19 2.16 -8.67 7.94
C SER A 19 3.28 -7.62 7.98
N ILE A 20 3.01 -6.41 7.51
CA ILE A 20 4.00 -5.32 7.49
C ILE A 20 4.40 -4.95 8.94
N PRO A 21 5.68 -4.68 9.25
CA PRO A 21 6.09 -4.17 10.55
C PRO A 21 5.26 -2.95 10.97
N GLY A 22 4.62 -3.01 12.15
CA GLY A 22 3.69 -1.96 12.61
C GLY A 22 2.21 -2.28 12.36
N PHE A 23 1.90 -3.29 11.54
CA PHE A 23 0.53 -3.62 11.11
C PHE A 23 0.07 -4.96 11.68
N GLY A 24 -1.20 -5.00 12.12
CA GLY A 24 -1.92 -6.24 12.44
C GLY A 24 -1.10 -7.20 13.30
N LEU A 25 -0.87 -8.41 12.79
CA LEU A 25 -0.24 -9.50 13.53
C LEU A 25 1.27 -9.34 13.72
N SER A 26 1.94 -8.47 12.95
CA SER A 26 3.34 -8.11 13.22
C SER A 26 3.48 -7.19 14.44
N GLY A 27 2.40 -6.50 14.81
CA GLY A 27 2.34 -5.63 15.97
C GLY A 27 3.19 -4.36 15.86
N PRO A 28 3.23 -3.54 16.93
CA PRO A 28 3.96 -2.27 16.94
C PRO A 28 5.48 -2.42 16.81
N THR A 29 6.08 -1.59 15.95
CA THR A 29 7.55 -1.45 15.88
C THR A 29 8.08 -0.78 17.15
N ARG A 30 9.26 -1.20 17.62
CA ARG A 30 9.84 -0.75 18.90
C ARG A 30 10.81 0.42 18.76
N GLU A 31 11.19 0.76 17.54
CA GLU A 31 12.17 1.79 17.24
C GLU A 31 11.78 2.57 15.97
N PRO A 32 12.30 3.80 15.78
CA PRO A 32 12.13 4.56 14.54
C PRO A 32 12.87 3.96 13.34
N GLY A 33 12.65 4.59 12.18
CA GLY A 33 13.25 4.23 10.90
C GLY A 33 12.69 2.92 10.39
N TRP A 34 11.37 2.78 10.30
CA TRP A 34 10.72 1.69 9.57
C TRP A 34 10.09 2.24 8.27
N GLU A 35 10.90 2.90 7.48
CA GLU A 35 10.61 3.34 6.10
C GLU A 35 10.59 2.15 5.12
N VAL A 36 10.13 2.40 3.89
CA VAL A 36 10.01 1.39 2.82
C VAL A 36 11.31 0.63 2.60
N HIS A 37 12.46 1.31 2.64
CA HIS A 37 13.77 0.69 2.43
C HIS A 37 14.10 -0.38 3.48
N ARG A 38 13.87 -0.09 4.76
CA ARG A 38 14.10 -1.06 5.84
C ARG A 38 13.09 -2.19 5.80
N MET A 39 11.81 -1.90 5.53
CA MET A 39 10.79 -2.93 5.37
C MET A 39 11.15 -3.91 4.25
N ALA A 40 11.63 -3.41 3.11
CA ALA A 40 12.09 -4.24 2.00
C ALA A 40 13.26 -5.15 2.40
N LYS A 41 14.28 -4.62 3.08
CA LYS A 41 15.39 -5.43 3.62
C LYS A 41 14.92 -6.53 4.57
N ALA A 42 13.96 -6.23 5.44
CA ALA A 42 13.39 -7.20 6.37
C ALA A 42 12.65 -8.34 5.64
N PHE A 43 11.93 -8.03 4.55
CA PHE A 43 11.29 -9.06 3.73
C PHE A 43 12.30 -9.86 2.89
N GLY A 44 13.40 -9.26 2.44
CA GLY A 44 14.52 -10.01 1.85
C GLY A 44 15.10 -11.04 2.82
N GLU A 45 15.37 -10.62 4.06
CA GLU A 45 15.84 -11.51 5.14
C GLU A 45 14.82 -12.61 5.46
N LEU A 46 13.52 -12.31 5.43
CA LEU A 46 12.47 -13.32 5.59
C LEU A 46 12.59 -14.42 4.52
N MET A 47 12.76 -14.04 3.25
CA MET A 47 12.92 -15.01 2.15
C MET A 47 14.19 -15.83 2.29
N ASP A 48 15.31 -15.21 2.69
CA ASP A 48 16.56 -15.90 3.00
C ASP A 48 16.36 -16.98 4.09
N ARG A 49 15.60 -16.66 5.15
CA ARG A 49 15.28 -17.62 6.24
C ARG A 49 14.31 -18.72 5.83
N LEU A 50 13.42 -18.45 4.88
CA LEU A 50 12.54 -19.45 4.30
C LEU A 50 13.26 -20.37 3.30
N GLY A 51 14.51 -20.06 2.94
CA GLY A 51 15.32 -20.81 1.97
C GLY A 51 14.97 -20.52 0.51
N ASP A 52 14.19 -19.46 0.26
CA ASP A 52 13.70 -19.10 -1.06
C ASP A 52 14.64 -18.04 -1.68
N HIS A 53 15.60 -18.47 -2.50
CA HIS A 53 16.62 -17.57 -3.10
C HIS A 53 16.26 -17.08 -4.52
N ARG A 54 15.09 -17.45 -5.02
CA ARG A 54 14.60 -17.05 -6.35
C ARG A 54 13.08 -16.91 -6.30
N TYR A 55 12.57 -15.69 -6.24
CA TYR A 55 11.15 -15.43 -5.98
C TYR A 55 10.62 -14.21 -6.73
N GLY A 56 9.33 -14.20 -7.01
CA GLY A 56 8.61 -13.01 -7.44
C GLY A 56 8.14 -12.21 -6.23
N VAL A 57 7.99 -10.89 -6.40
CA VAL A 57 7.39 -10.02 -5.38
C VAL A 57 6.13 -9.40 -5.94
N GLN A 58 5.10 -9.29 -5.11
CA GLN A 58 3.81 -8.75 -5.49
C GLN A 58 3.32 -7.77 -4.43
N GLY A 59 2.78 -6.63 -4.87
CA GLY A 59 2.13 -5.72 -3.93
C GLY A 59 1.26 -4.64 -4.57
N GLY A 60 0.30 -4.18 -3.78
CA GLY A 60 -0.46 -2.95 -3.96
C GLY A 60 -0.22 -2.02 -2.77
N ASP A 61 -0.64 -0.76 -2.85
CA ASP A 61 -0.51 0.23 -1.76
C ASP A 61 0.93 0.25 -1.16
N TRP A 62 1.11 0.22 0.17
CA TRP A 62 2.44 0.09 0.80
C TRP A 62 3.22 -1.13 0.31
N GLY A 63 2.54 -2.25 0.07
CA GLY A 63 3.15 -3.45 -0.50
C GLY A 63 3.74 -3.22 -1.88
N ALA A 64 3.21 -2.30 -2.70
CA ALA A 64 3.79 -1.96 -3.99
C ALA A 64 5.09 -1.18 -3.84
N ALA A 65 5.15 -0.21 -2.93
CA ALA A 65 6.37 0.53 -2.62
C ALA A 65 7.46 -0.41 -2.09
N ILE A 66 7.10 -1.28 -1.14
CA ILE A 66 8.02 -2.27 -0.56
C ILE A 66 8.47 -3.30 -1.60
N SER A 67 7.56 -3.81 -2.45
CA SER A 67 7.91 -4.79 -3.49
C SER A 67 8.84 -4.21 -4.56
N ARG A 68 8.58 -2.97 -5.00
CA ARG A 68 9.45 -2.26 -5.93
C ARG A 68 10.85 -2.08 -5.34
N GLU A 69 10.91 -1.67 -4.08
CA GLU A 69 12.16 -1.47 -3.36
C GLU A 69 12.90 -2.79 -3.10
N LEU A 70 12.18 -3.87 -2.78
CA LEU A 70 12.75 -5.21 -2.63
C LEU A 70 13.41 -5.69 -3.91
N GLY A 71 12.77 -5.50 -5.06
CA GLY A 71 13.37 -5.78 -6.37
C GLY A 71 14.67 -4.99 -6.61
N ARG A 72 14.75 -3.75 -6.11
CA ARG A 72 15.94 -2.91 -6.22
C ARG A 72 17.08 -3.36 -5.31
N VAL A 73 16.78 -3.76 -4.07
CA VAL A 73 17.81 -4.15 -3.08
C VAL A 73 18.21 -5.63 -3.14
N ARG A 74 17.43 -6.48 -3.82
CA ARG A 74 17.71 -7.92 -4.05
C ARG A 74 17.61 -8.32 -5.54
N PRO A 75 18.30 -7.65 -6.48
CA PRO A 75 18.13 -7.88 -7.91
C PRO A 75 18.54 -9.29 -8.38
N GLU A 76 19.40 -9.99 -7.63
CA GLU A 76 19.83 -11.36 -7.95
C GLU A 76 18.80 -12.43 -7.53
N GLN A 77 17.97 -12.14 -6.53
CA GLN A 77 16.99 -13.07 -5.96
C GLN A 77 15.57 -12.82 -6.49
N VAL A 78 15.23 -11.56 -6.78
CA VAL A 78 13.90 -11.17 -7.26
C VAL A 78 13.82 -11.33 -8.78
N VAL A 79 13.06 -12.32 -9.25
CA VAL A 79 12.92 -12.61 -10.70
C VAL A 79 11.84 -11.79 -11.39
N GLY A 80 11.00 -11.10 -10.64
CA GLY A 80 9.93 -10.27 -11.17
C GLY A 80 9.20 -9.49 -10.09
N VAL A 81 8.77 -8.28 -10.44
CA VAL A 81 7.99 -7.38 -9.59
C VAL A 81 6.62 -7.20 -10.25
N HIS A 82 5.56 -7.67 -9.60
CA HIS A 82 4.19 -7.51 -10.07
C HIS A 82 3.42 -6.53 -9.18
N LEU A 83 3.00 -5.39 -9.73
CA LEU A 83 2.30 -4.35 -8.98
C LEU A 83 0.87 -4.19 -9.49
N ASN A 84 -0.10 -4.16 -8.58
CA ASN A 84 -1.50 -3.81 -8.89
C ASN A 84 -1.87 -2.37 -8.48
N LEU A 85 -0.88 -1.62 -8.00
CA LEU A 85 -0.91 -0.17 -7.83
C LEU A 85 0.50 0.34 -8.12
N LEU A 86 0.64 1.39 -8.93
CA LEU A 86 1.93 2.00 -9.21
C LEU A 86 2.15 3.21 -8.29
N PRO A 87 3.08 3.15 -7.30
CA PRO A 87 3.32 4.27 -6.40
C PRO A 87 3.84 5.48 -7.17
N GLY A 88 3.13 6.61 -7.06
CA GLY A 88 3.40 7.82 -7.83
C GLY A 88 2.90 7.80 -9.28
N GLY A 89 2.00 6.87 -9.63
CA GLY A 89 1.44 6.76 -10.98
C GLY A 89 0.33 7.76 -11.32
N GLY A 90 -0.09 8.62 -10.38
CA GLY A 90 -1.06 9.68 -10.62
C GLY A 90 -0.40 10.98 -11.10
N ALA A 91 -1.20 11.90 -11.63
CA ALA A 91 -0.73 13.23 -12.02
C ALA A 91 -0.21 14.02 -10.80
N THR A 92 1.01 14.53 -10.89
CA THR A 92 1.67 15.31 -9.81
C THR A 92 1.41 16.81 -9.88
N SER A 93 0.80 17.26 -10.96
CA SER A 93 0.41 18.65 -11.24
C SER A 93 -0.84 18.65 -12.11
N GLU A 94 -1.49 19.81 -12.23
CA GLU A 94 -2.60 19.97 -13.17
C GLU A 94 -2.15 19.59 -14.58
N PRO A 95 -2.79 18.60 -15.24
CA PRO A 95 -2.43 18.20 -16.60
C PRO A 95 -2.71 19.33 -17.59
N THR A 96 -1.72 19.65 -18.42
CA THR A 96 -1.88 20.67 -19.47
C THR A 96 -2.76 20.16 -20.62
N GLU A 97 -3.35 21.09 -21.37
CA GLU A 97 -4.12 20.72 -22.57
C GLU A 97 -3.30 19.90 -23.57
N GLN A 98 -1.99 20.17 -23.68
CA GLN A 98 -1.09 19.44 -24.57
C GLN A 98 -0.87 18.00 -24.12
N GLU A 99 -0.68 17.76 -22.81
CA GLU A 99 -0.55 16.42 -22.25
C GLU A 99 -1.84 15.62 -22.44
N LEU A 100 -2.99 16.23 -22.18
CA LEU A 100 -4.30 15.59 -22.35
C LEU A 100 -4.62 15.30 -23.83
N ALA A 101 -4.17 16.15 -24.75
CA ALA A 101 -4.35 15.96 -26.19
C ALA A 101 -3.60 14.73 -26.74
N ALA A 102 -2.50 14.32 -26.11
CA ALA A 102 -1.71 13.16 -26.49
C ALA A 102 -2.30 11.82 -26.01
N LEU A 103 -3.25 11.85 -25.08
CA LEU A 103 -3.87 10.67 -24.48
C LEU A 103 -5.14 10.25 -25.23
N ASP A 104 -5.44 8.96 -25.20
CA ASP A 104 -6.76 8.49 -25.60
C ASP A 104 -7.86 8.99 -24.64
N PRO A 105 -9.15 8.94 -25.01
CA PRO A 105 -10.22 9.46 -24.15
C PRO A 105 -10.25 8.84 -22.74
N ALA A 106 -10.01 7.53 -22.62
CA ALA A 106 -10.06 6.83 -21.34
C ALA A 106 -8.83 7.11 -20.47
N GLU A 107 -7.66 7.31 -21.09
CA GLU A 107 -6.43 7.76 -20.43
C GLU A 107 -6.52 9.21 -19.97
N ARG A 108 -7.14 10.08 -20.79
CA ARG A 108 -7.42 11.47 -20.45
C ARG A 108 -8.30 11.57 -19.21
N ASP A 109 -9.43 10.86 -19.21
CA ASP A 109 -10.38 10.87 -18.09
C ASP A 109 -9.72 10.36 -16.80
N ARG A 110 -8.92 9.29 -16.90
CA ARG A 110 -8.16 8.76 -15.74
C ARG A 110 -7.12 9.74 -15.22
N THR A 111 -6.40 10.42 -16.12
CA THR A 111 -5.38 11.41 -15.75
C THR A 111 -6.02 12.59 -15.01
N ILE A 112 -7.10 13.16 -15.54
CA ILE A 112 -7.85 14.24 -14.89
C ILE A 112 -8.39 13.78 -13.53
N ALA A 113 -9.01 12.60 -13.48
CA ALA A 113 -9.54 12.05 -12.23
C ALA A 113 -8.44 11.83 -11.18
N SER A 114 -7.25 11.40 -11.58
CA SER A 114 -6.12 11.22 -10.66
C SER A 114 -5.61 12.53 -10.07
N TRP A 115 -5.67 13.63 -10.82
CA TRP A 115 -5.32 14.97 -10.34
C TRP A 115 -6.40 15.55 -9.42
N GLN A 116 -7.67 15.39 -9.78
CA GLN A 116 -8.83 15.90 -9.04
C GLN A 116 -9.12 15.13 -7.74
N GLN A 117 -8.42 14.02 -7.46
CA GLN A 117 -8.65 13.24 -6.24
C GLN A 117 -8.10 13.97 -5.00
N GLU A 118 -8.93 14.80 -4.39
CA GLU A 118 -8.70 15.31 -3.03
C GLU A 118 -9.01 14.23 -1.98
N LYS A 119 -8.08 13.30 -1.75
CA LYS A 119 -8.25 12.19 -0.77
C LYS A 119 -7.02 11.94 0.11
N GLN A 120 -6.30 12.99 0.49
CA GLN A 120 -5.05 12.86 1.24
C GLN A 120 -5.15 13.13 2.75
N GLY A 121 -6.26 13.66 3.27
CA GLY A 121 -6.35 14.07 4.68
C GLY A 121 -6.04 12.95 5.71
N TYR A 122 -6.40 11.70 5.39
CA TYR A 122 -6.03 10.55 6.23
C TYR A 122 -4.50 10.33 6.27
N ALA A 123 -3.83 10.49 5.13
CA ALA A 123 -2.38 10.34 4.99
C ALA A 123 -1.67 11.52 5.65
N ASP A 124 -2.18 12.75 5.52
CA ASP A 124 -1.61 13.94 6.16
C ASP A 124 -1.62 13.85 7.69
N LEU A 125 -2.73 13.39 8.26
CA LEU A 125 -2.82 13.18 9.71
C LEU A 125 -1.86 12.08 10.18
N GLN A 126 -1.74 10.98 9.44
CA GLN A 126 -0.84 9.88 9.78
C GLN A 126 0.64 10.23 9.55
N SER A 127 0.96 11.04 8.53
CA SER A 127 2.33 11.46 8.22
C SER A 127 2.86 12.51 9.17
N THR A 128 1.97 13.28 9.83
CA THR A 128 2.38 14.37 10.74
C THR A 128 2.14 14.06 12.21
N ARG A 129 1.01 13.44 12.58
CA ARG A 129 0.57 13.26 13.97
C ARG A 129 -0.04 11.87 14.22
N PRO A 130 0.64 10.77 13.84
CA PRO A 130 0.08 9.42 13.95
C PRO A 130 -0.25 9.02 15.39
N ARG A 131 0.56 9.48 16.37
CA ARG A 131 0.33 9.21 17.80
C ARG A 131 -0.91 9.92 18.33
N THR A 132 -1.18 11.15 17.90
CA THR A 132 -2.38 11.88 18.34
C THR A 132 -3.63 11.20 17.81
N LEU A 133 -3.64 10.83 16.53
CA LEU A 133 -4.73 10.08 15.91
C LEU A 133 -4.95 8.71 16.58
N ALA A 134 -3.87 8.02 16.96
CA ALA A 134 -3.93 6.70 17.58
C ALA A 134 -4.79 6.66 18.85
N TYR A 135 -4.75 7.70 19.70
CA TYR A 135 -5.57 7.73 20.91
C TYR A 135 -7.06 7.62 20.59
N ALA A 136 -7.53 8.31 19.55
CA ALA A 136 -8.93 8.25 19.14
C ALA A 136 -9.30 6.88 18.53
N LEU A 137 -8.42 6.32 17.70
CA LEU A 137 -8.71 5.07 16.97
C LEU A 137 -8.59 3.82 17.85
N VAL A 138 -7.68 3.81 18.83
CA VAL A 138 -7.50 2.67 19.74
C VAL A 138 -8.53 2.66 20.87
N ASP A 139 -9.09 3.82 21.25
CA ASP A 139 -10.09 3.92 22.32
C ASP A 139 -11.53 3.72 21.82
N SER A 140 -11.79 3.96 20.52
CA SER A 140 -13.14 3.88 19.94
C SER A 140 -13.22 2.86 18.80
N PRO A 141 -13.93 1.71 18.97
CA PRO A 141 -14.08 0.73 17.89
C PRO A 141 -14.94 1.26 16.74
N VAL A 142 -15.86 2.19 17.02
CA VAL A 142 -16.65 2.88 15.99
C VAL A 142 -15.77 3.86 15.22
N GLY A 143 -14.86 4.57 15.90
CA GLY A 143 -13.86 5.42 15.26
C GLY A 143 -12.93 4.61 14.36
N GLN A 144 -12.41 3.48 14.85
CA GLN A 144 -11.59 2.56 14.07
C GLN A 144 -12.32 2.01 12.84
N LEU A 145 -13.59 1.61 13.01
CA LEU A 145 -14.42 1.12 11.92
C LEU A 145 -14.63 2.20 10.86
N ALA A 146 -15.05 3.41 11.26
CA ALA A 146 -15.30 4.50 10.34
C ALA A 146 -14.05 4.88 9.54
N TRP A 147 -12.90 4.96 10.21
CA TRP A 147 -11.61 5.30 9.59
C TRP A 147 -11.20 4.33 8.48
N ILE A 148 -11.47 3.04 8.65
CA ILE A 148 -11.16 2.01 7.64
C ILE A 148 -12.28 1.89 6.60
N ALA A 149 -13.54 1.88 7.04
CA ALA A 149 -14.70 1.64 6.17
C ALA A 149 -14.88 2.73 5.11
N GLU A 150 -14.50 3.98 5.41
CA GLU A 150 -14.46 5.05 4.40
C GLU A 150 -13.61 4.64 3.20
N LYS A 151 -12.41 4.09 3.41
CA LYS A 151 -11.52 3.69 2.31
C LYS A 151 -12.03 2.50 1.53
N TRP A 152 -12.71 1.58 2.20
CA TRP A 152 -13.41 0.48 1.52
C TRP A 152 -14.53 1.00 0.62
N HIS A 153 -15.27 2.01 1.06
CA HIS A 153 -16.31 2.63 0.24
C HIS A 153 -15.72 3.43 -0.94
N GLU A 154 -14.62 4.15 -0.71
CA GLU A 154 -14.02 5.04 -1.69
C GLU A 154 -13.13 4.36 -2.74
N TRP A 155 -12.46 3.26 -2.37
CA TRP A 155 -11.43 2.64 -3.20
C TRP A 155 -11.83 1.29 -3.78
N ALA A 156 -12.85 0.61 -3.23
CA ALA A 156 -13.33 -0.63 -3.82
C ALA A 156 -14.14 -0.35 -5.10
N ASP A 157 -14.04 -1.25 -6.06
CA ASP A 157 -14.90 -1.23 -7.24
C ASP A 157 -16.35 -1.47 -6.81
N PRO A 158 -17.28 -0.50 -7.02
CA PRO A 158 -18.68 -0.67 -6.64
C PRO A 158 -19.37 -1.82 -7.40
N ALA A 159 -18.84 -2.24 -8.55
CA ALA A 159 -19.32 -3.40 -9.30
C ALA A 159 -18.90 -4.74 -8.67
N GLN A 160 -17.93 -4.74 -7.76
CA GLN A 160 -17.39 -5.93 -7.08
C GLN A 160 -17.52 -5.77 -5.56
N PRO A 161 -18.74 -5.89 -5.01
CA PRO A 161 -18.99 -5.64 -3.60
C PRO A 161 -18.22 -6.64 -2.73
N ILE A 162 -17.47 -6.13 -1.77
CA ILE A 162 -16.75 -6.96 -0.81
C ILE A 162 -17.68 -7.31 0.37
N ALA A 163 -17.72 -8.59 0.75
CA ALA A 163 -18.55 -9.04 1.86
C ALA A 163 -18.24 -8.29 3.16
N ARG A 164 -19.28 -7.90 3.90
CA ARG A 164 -19.17 -7.15 5.16
C ARG A 164 -18.24 -7.81 6.17
N ASP A 165 -18.23 -9.14 6.24
CA ASP A 165 -17.40 -9.87 7.17
C ASP A 165 -15.89 -9.72 6.87
N HIS A 166 -15.49 -9.49 5.62
CA HIS A 166 -14.10 -9.17 5.30
C HIS A 166 -13.69 -7.78 5.80
N LEU A 167 -14.57 -6.78 5.67
CA LEU A 167 -14.35 -5.45 6.26
C LEU A 167 -14.22 -5.56 7.78
N LEU A 168 -15.18 -6.23 8.43
CA LEU A 168 -15.15 -6.39 9.89
C LEU A 168 -13.94 -7.20 10.34
N THR A 169 -13.54 -8.25 9.62
CA THR A 169 -12.32 -9.01 9.94
C THR A 169 -11.09 -8.11 9.89
N THR A 170 -11.00 -7.25 8.86
CA THR A 170 -9.89 -6.29 8.73
C THR A 170 -9.89 -5.29 9.89
N VAL A 171 -11.05 -4.70 10.21
CA VAL A 171 -11.21 -3.77 11.34
C VAL A 171 -10.85 -4.45 12.67
N MET A 172 -11.29 -5.68 12.88
CA MET A 172 -11.01 -6.46 14.08
C MET A 172 -9.52 -6.80 14.22
N LEU A 173 -8.81 -7.06 13.12
CA LEU A 173 -7.36 -7.22 13.15
C LEU A 173 -6.68 -5.96 13.69
N TYR A 174 -7.06 -4.76 13.24
CA TYR A 174 -6.48 -3.52 13.73
C TYR A 174 -6.86 -3.21 15.18
N TRP A 175 -8.15 -3.44 15.53
CA TRP A 175 -8.69 -3.17 16.85
C TRP A 175 -8.07 -4.07 17.92
N LEU A 176 -8.09 -5.38 17.71
CA LEU A 176 -7.63 -6.35 18.72
C LEU A 176 -6.12 -6.34 18.93
N THR A 177 -5.34 -5.97 17.91
CA THR A 177 -3.87 -5.83 18.06
C THR A 177 -3.46 -4.42 18.50
N GLY A 178 -4.40 -3.47 18.56
CA GLY A 178 -4.11 -2.07 18.89
C GLY A 178 -3.19 -1.37 17.90
N THR A 179 -3.16 -1.80 16.63
CA THR A 179 -2.14 -1.36 15.65
C THR A 179 -2.53 -0.13 14.84
N ALA A 180 -3.62 0.57 15.15
CA ALA A 180 -4.03 1.79 14.43
C ALA A 180 -2.90 2.83 14.40
N GLY A 181 -2.30 3.10 15.56
CA GLY A 181 -1.21 4.07 15.71
C GLY A 181 0.11 3.59 15.11
N SER A 182 0.46 2.32 15.29
CA SER A 182 1.72 1.77 14.77
C SER A 182 1.70 1.60 13.25
N ALA A 183 0.55 1.29 12.65
CA ALA A 183 0.38 1.26 11.21
C ALA A 183 0.45 2.68 10.62
N GLY A 184 -0.25 3.65 11.25
CA GLY A 184 -0.18 5.05 10.87
C GLY A 184 1.23 5.64 10.94
N ARG A 185 2.09 5.11 11.82
CA ARG A 185 3.50 5.53 11.92
C ARG A 185 4.29 5.28 10.64
N ALA A 186 3.94 4.30 9.80
CA ALA A 186 4.62 4.07 8.53
C ALA A 186 4.59 5.31 7.61
N TYR A 187 3.47 6.05 7.61
CA TYR A 187 3.37 7.33 6.92
C TYR A 187 4.36 8.35 7.49
N TYR A 188 4.43 8.46 8.82
CA TYR A 188 5.37 9.39 9.45
C TYR A 188 6.82 9.05 9.12
N GLU A 189 7.24 7.79 9.23
CA GLU A 189 8.63 7.38 8.95
C GLU A 189 8.99 7.66 7.48
N GLU A 190 8.13 7.27 6.52
CA GLU A 190 8.39 7.50 5.10
C GLU A 190 8.45 8.99 4.76
N PHE A 191 7.47 9.79 5.19
CA PHE A 191 7.40 11.21 4.79
C PHE A 191 8.29 12.15 5.63
N SER A 192 8.76 11.72 6.81
CA SER A 192 9.69 12.53 7.62
C SER A 192 11.14 12.41 7.16
N GLU A 193 11.55 11.28 6.57
CA GLU A 193 12.92 11.09 6.08
C GLU A 193 13.20 11.88 4.80
N PHE A 194 12.17 12.15 3.98
CA PHE A 194 12.30 12.92 2.74
C PHE A 194 12.38 14.44 2.92
N GLY A 195 12.41 14.97 4.14
CA GLY A 195 12.56 16.41 4.36
C GLY A 195 11.49 17.25 3.67
N PHE A 196 10.32 16.69 3.37
CA PHE A 196 9.19 17.49 2.92
C PHE A 196 8.75 18.36 4.10
N PRO A 197 8.87 19.70 4.00
CA PRO A 197 8.23 20.55 4.98
C PRO A 197 6.74 20.21 4.95
N ALA A 198 6.12 20.15 6.12
CA ALA A 198 4.69 19.90 6.32
C ALA A 198 3.74 20.94 5.65
N GLY A 199 4.23 21.70 4.66
CA GLY A 199 3.52 22.73 3.92
C GLY A 199 3.70 22.68 2.40
N LEU A 200 4.31 21.64 1.81
CA LEU A 200 4.33 21.50 0.33
C LEU A 200 3.08 20.81 -0.25
N LEU A 201 2.19 20.31 0.62
CA LEU A 201 0.87 19.77 0.26
C LEU A 201 -0.24 20.83 0.39
N LEU A 202 0.11 22.05 0.76
CA LEU A 202 -0.79 23.21 0.73
C LEU A 202 -0.36 24.10 -0.43
N HIS A 203 -0.99 23.94 -1.59
CA HIS A 203 -1.08 25.00 -2.58
C HIS A 203 -2.55 25.17 -3.00
N PRO A 204 -2.91 26.39 -3.40
CA PRO A 204 -4.09 27.15 -2.96
C PRO A 204 -5.45 26.65 -3.46
#